data_AF-A0A951UIV6-F1
#
_entry.id   AF-A0A951UIV6-F1
#
_cell.length_a   1.000
_cell.length_b   1.000
_cell.length_c   1.000
_cell.angle_alpha   90.00
_cell.angle_beta   90.00
_cell.angle_gamma   90.00
#
_symmetry.space_group_name_H-M   'P 1'
#
loop_
_entity.id
_entity.type
_entity.pdbx_description
1 polymer ?
#
loop_
_entity_poly.entity_id
_entity_poly.type
_entity_poly.pdbx_seq_one_letter_code
_entity_poly.pdbx_strand_id
1 'polypeptide(L)'
;MHQKNFGSFLTSIEEKERVYHSELIRHGVNYEEAVQAAKIIASEKPNELLTPEETELVKEVCTAWLLKHKSYKHLNPLLMKFKQVE
;
A
#
# COMPACT_ATOMS: atom_id res chain seq x y z
N MET A 1 -13.52 -28.08 -0.31
CA MET A 1 -13.43 -26.61 -0.15
C MET A 1 -12.23 -26.31 0.73
N HIS A 2 -11.14 -25.81 0.18
CA HIS A 2 -9.97 -25.44 0.98
C HIS A 2 -10.14 -24.01 1.49
N GLN A 3 -10.68 -23.88 2.70
CA GLN A 3 -10.49 -22.66 3.49
C GLN A 3 -9.00 -22.56 3.79
N LYS A 4 -8.30 -21.70 3.05
CA LYS A 4 -6.98 -21.23 3.46
C LYS A 4 -7.19 -20.38 4.71
N ASN A 5 -6.91 -20.97 5.87
CA ASN A 5 -6.64 -20.25 7.10
C ASN A 5 -5.47 -19.30 6.81
N PHE A 6 -5.76 -18.04 6.51
CA PHE A 6 -4.78 -16.97 6.67
C PHE A 6 -4.54 -16.87 8.17
N GLY A 7 -3.42 -17.44 8.63
CA GLY A 7 -2.97 -17.31 10.01
C GLY A 7 -3.07 -15.85 10.42
N SER A 8 -3.77 -15.61 11.53
CA SER A 8 -3.77 -14.31 12.20
C SER A 8 -2.33 -13.99 12.59
N PHE A 9 -1.61 -13.31 11.71
CA PHE A 9 -0.44 -12.57 12.13
C PHE A 9 -0.99 -11.40 12.96
N LEU A 10 -0.85 -11.50 14.27
CA LEU A 10 -0.90 -10.34 15.16
C LEU A 10 0.30 -9.45 14.82
N THR A 11 0.27 -8.83 13.63
CA THR A 11 1.24 -7.82 13.23
C THR A 11 0.99 -6.59 14.09
N SER A 12 2.03 -6.12 14.78
CA SER A 12 1.94 -4.89 15.56
C SER A 12 1.57 -3.72 14.64
N ILE A 13 0.97 -2.67 15.20
CA ILE A 13 0.68 -1.44 14.44
C ILE A 13 1.97 -0.93 13.78
N GLU A 14 3.09 -0.93 14.49
CA GLU A 14 4.40 -0.54 13.94
C GLU A 14 4.83 -1.40 12.74
N GLU A 15 4.56 -2.70 12.75
CA GLU A 15 4.89 -3.58 11.64
C GLU A 15 3.99 -3.32 10.42
N LYS A 16 2.69 -3.08 10.67
CA LYS A 16 1.75 -2.63 9.62
C LYS A 16 2.20 -1.29 9.02
N GLU A 17 2.57 -0.32 9.86
CA GLU A 17 3.09 0.98 9.43
C GLU A 17 4.30 0.82 8.51
N ARG A 18 5.28 -0.01 8.89
CA ARG A 18 6.47 -0.28 8.07
C ARG A 18 6.12 -0.87 6.72
N VAL A 19 5.20 -1.83 6.68
CA VAL A 19 4.76 -2.47 5.44
C VAL A 19 4.08 -1.46 4.52
N TYR A 20 3.11 -0.70 5.05
CA TYR A 20 2.41 0.32 4.26
C TYR A 20 3.38 1.40 3.76
N HIS A 21 4.22 1.94 4.63
CA HIS A 21 5.20 2.94 4.26
C HIS A 21 6.12 2.43 3.14
N SER A 22 6.68 1.23 3.27
CA SER A 22 7.54 0.63 2.24
C SER A 22 6.83 0.49 0.89
N GLU A 23 5.57 0.03 0.89
CA GLU A 23 4.80 -0.15 -0.34
C GLU A 23 4.43 1.16 -1.02
N LEU A 24 4.12 2.20 -0.24
CA LEU A 24 3.80 3.54 -0.76
C LEU A 24 5.02 4.18 -1.42
N ILE A 25 6.19 4.16 -0.76
CA ILE A 25 7.46 4.65 -1.31
C ILE A 25 7.83 3.90 -2.59
N ARG A 26 7.70 2.56 -2.59
CA ARG A 26 8.03 1.71 -3.74
C ARG A 26 7.27 2.11 -5.00
N HIS A 27 6.07 2.68 -4.85
CA HIS A 27 5.24 3.13 -5.96
C HIS A 27 5.28 4.64 -6.20
N GLY A 28 6.21 5.36 -5.56
CA GLY A 28 6.52 6.75 -5.86
C GLY A 28 5.67 7.78 -5.12
N VAL A 29 5.02 7.39 -4.01
CA VAL A 29 4.45 8.36 -3.05
C VAL A 29 5.61 9.05 -2.32
N ASN A 30 5.46 10.35 -2.02
CA ASN A 30 6.51 11.07 -1.32
C ASN A 30 6.68 10.56 0.12
N TYR A 31 7.85 10.81 0.72
CA TYR A 31 8.20 10.22 2.02
C TYR A 31 7.27 10.66 3.15
N GLU A 32 6.97 11.95 3.23
CA GLU A 32 6.19 12.53 4.33
C GLU A 32 4.73 12.07 4.29
N GLU A 33 4.11 12.08 3.10
CA GLU A 33 2.77 11.56 2.86
C GLU A 33 2.71 10.06 3.13
N ALA A 34 3.73 9.29 2.72
CA ALA A 34 3.78 7.86 2.95
C ALA A 34 3.84 7.53 4.45
N VAL A 35 4.61 8.29 5.24
CA VAL A 35 4.69 8.11 6.71
C VAL A 35 3.35 8.39 7.37
N GLN A 36 2.71 9.52 7.02
CA GLN A 36 1.44 9.92 7.61
C GLN A 36 0.31 8.97 7.22
N ALA A 37 0.18 8.64 5.93
CA ALA A 37 -0.82 7.69 5.46
C ALA A 37 -0.62 6.29 6.05
N ALA A 38 0.63 5.81 6.19
CA ALA A 38 0.91 4.51 6.78
C ALA A 38 0.43 4.42 8.24
N LYS A 39 0.62 5.46 9.05
CA LYS A 39 0.11 5.54 10.43
C LYS A 39 -1.41 5.48 10.48
N ILE A 40 -2.07 6.26 9.62
CA ILE A 40 -3.54 6.31 9.55
C ILE A 40 -4.09 4.94 9.15
N ILE A 41 -3.56 4.34 8.08
CA ILE A 41 -4.01 3.03 7.57
C ILE A 41 -3.74 1.92 8.59
N ALA A 42 -2.55 1.90 9.20
CA ALA A 42 -2.18 0.89 10.20
C ALA A 42 -3.01 0.97 11.48
N SER A 43 -3.55 2.14 11.80
CA SER A 43 -4.43 2.33 12.96
C SER A 43 -5.80 1.66 12.81
N GLU A 44 -6.19 1.23 11.60
CA GLU A 44 -7.46 0.55 11.28
C GLU A 44 -8.70 1.28 11.84
N LYS A 45 -8.59 2.59 12.05
CA LYS A 45 -9.70 3.41 12.48
C LYS A 45 -10.78 3.40 11.39
N PRO A 46 -12.07 3.29 11.78
CA PRO A 46 -13.17 3.54 10.86
C PRO A 46 -13.02 4.91 10.20
N ASN A 47 -13.35 5.01 8.91
CA ASN A 47 -13.27 6.26 8.16
C ASN A 47 -14.09 7.39 8.81
N GLU A 48 -15.14 7.06 9.54
CA GLU A 48 -15.98 8.00 10.30
C GLU A 48 -15.23 8.72 11.44
N LEU A 49 -14.10 8.15 11.89
CA LEU A 49 -13.24 8.71 12.95
C LEU A 49 -12.03 9.46 12.39
N LEU A 50 -11.86 9.49 11.07
CA LEU A 50 -10.80 10.25 10.42
C LEU A 50 -11.25 11.70 10.21
N THR A 51 -10.32 12.62 10.39
CA THR A 51 -10.51 14.01 9.97
C THR A 51 -10.66 14.10 8.45
N PRO A 52 -11.28 15.18 7.93
CA PRO A 52 -11.33 15.42 6.49
C PRO A 52 -9.94 15.40 5.84
N GLU A 53 -8.94 15.97 6.50
CA GLU A 53 -7.55 16.04 6.04
C GLU A 53 -6.90 14.64 5.98
N GLU A 54 -7.07 13.82 7.03
CA GLU A 54 -6.59 12.43 7.04
C GLU A 54 -7.28 11.60 5.94
N THR A 55 -8.58 11.82 5.73
CA THR A 55 -9.36 11.13 4.70
C THR A 55 -8.87 11.49 3.30
N GLU A 56 -8.63 12.79 3.05
CA GLU A 56 -8.13 13.28 1.77
C GLU A 56 -6.72 12.73 1.50
N LEU A 57 -5.82 12.82 2.47
CA LEU A 57 -4.47 12.28 2.38
C LEU A 57 -4.47 10.78 2.04
N VAL A 58 -5.21 9.97 2.79
CA VAL A 58 -5.29 8.51 2.54
C VAL A 58 -5.87 8.24 1.16
N LYS A 59 -6.88 9.00 0.74
CA LYS A 59 -7.50 8.85 -0.59
C LYS A 59 -6.51 9.16 -1.71
N GLU A 60 -5.79 10.27 -1.63
CA GLU A 60 -4.80 10.68 -2.62
C GLU A 60 -3.68 9.66 -2.74
N VAL A 61 -3.10 9.28 -1.60
CA VAL A 61 -2.00 8.31 -1.52
C VAL A 61 -2.43 6.94 -2.05
N CYS A 62 -3.59 6.42 -1.63
CA CYS A 62 -4.10 5.15 -2.12
C CYS A 62 -4.42 5.19 -3.62
N THR A 63 -4.94 6.31 -4.12
CA THR A 63 -5.23 6.48 -5.55
C THR A 63 -3.95 6.48 -6.36
N ALA A 64 -2.94 7.24 -5.93
CA ALA A 64 -1.63 7.28 -6.56
C ALA A 64 -0.97 5.90 -6.59
N TRP A 65 -0.97 5.20 -5.45
CA TRP A 65 -0.47 3.82 -5.35
C TRP A 65 -1.22 2.89 -6.30
N LEU A 66 -2.55 2.94 -6.35
CA LEU A 66 -3.36 2.06 -7.19
C LEU A 66 -3.08 2.27 -8.68
N LEU A 67 -2.93 3.52 -9.12
CA LEU A 67 -2.58 3.85 -10.50
C LEU A 67 -1.22 3.27 -10.87
N LYS A 68 -0.21 3.51 -10.03
CA LYS A 68 1.17 3.04 -10.26
C LYS A 68 1.28 1.53 -10.19
N HIS A 69 0.61 0.90 -9.23
CA HIS A 69 0.59 -0.56 -9.11
C HIS A 69 -0.12 -1.23 -10.29
N LYS A 70 -1.20 -0.65 -10.82
CA LYS A 70 -1.82 -1.11 -12.08
C LYS A 70 -0.84 -1.00 -13.24
N SER A 71 -0.21 0.16 -13.43
CA SER A 71 0.81 0.34 -14.47
C SER A 71 1.96 -0.67 -14.32
N TYR A 72 2.47 -0.87 -13.11
CA TYR A 72 3.50 -1.86 -12.83
C TYR A 72 3.04 -3.29 -13.17
N LYS A 73 1.81 -3.67 -12.81
CA LYS A 73 1.24 -4.97 -13.19
C LYS A 73 1.11 -5.16 -14.70
N HIS A 74 0.84 -4.11 -15.47
CA HIS A 74 0.80 -4.18 -16.92
C HIS A 74 2.22 -4.25 -17.53
N LEU A 75 3.20 -3.58 -16.91
CA LEU A 75 4.60 -3.60 -17.34
C LEU A 75 5.31 -4.90 -16.95
N ASN A 76 5.00 -5.49 -15.79
CA ASN A 76 5.71 -6.66 -15.27
C ASN A 76 5.71 -7.86 -16.26
N PRO A 77 4.60 -8.22 -16.92
CA PRO A 77 4.62 -9.23 -17.99
C PRO A 77 5.46 -8.85 -19.21
N LEU A 78 5.55 -7.56 -19.54
CA LEU A 78 6.41 -7.09 -20.64
C LEU A 78 7.89 -7.17 -20.23
N LEU A 79 8.24 -6.71 -19.03
CA LEU A 79 9.59 -6.78 -18.48
C LEU A 79 10.07 -8.23 -18.30
N MET A 80 9.17 -9.14 -17.91
CA MET A 80 9.44 -10.58 -17.84
C MET A 80 9.81 -11.17 -19.21
N LYS A 81 9.21 -10.69 -20.30
CA LYS A 81 9.59 -11.12 -21.67
C LYS A 81 10.98 -10.61 -22.07
N PHE A 82 11.36 -9.41 -21.65
CA PHE A 82 12.69 -8.87 -21.93
C PHE A 82 13.79 -9.52 -21.07
N LYS A 83 13.45 -10.02 -19.88
CA LYS A 83 14.40 -10.75 -19.01
C LYS A 83 14.78 -12.15 -19.51
N GLN A 84 14.09 -12.70 -20.51
CA GLN A 84 14.38 -14.03 -21.07
C GLN A 84 15.35 -14.00 -22.27
N VAL A 85 15.93 -12.85 -22.59
CA VAL A 85 16.80 -12.65 -23.78
C VAL A 85 18.26 -12.34 -23.38
N GLU A 86 18.69 -12.70 -22.16
CA GLU A 86 20.11 -12.72 -21.75
C GLU A 86 20.58 -14.15 -21.48
#